data_AF-A0A9X2XZ96-F1
#
_entry.id   AF-A0A9X2XZ96-F1
#
_cell.length_a   1.000
_cell.length_b   1.000
_cell.length_c   1.000
_cell.angle_alpha   90.00
_cell.angle_beta   90.00
_cell.angle_gamma   90.00
#
_symmetry.space_group_name_H-M   'P 1'
#
loop_
_entity.id
_entity.type
_entity.pdbx_description
1 polymer ?
#
loop_
_entity_poly.entity_id
_entity_poly.type
_entity_poly.pdbx_seq_one_letter_code
_entity_poly.pdbx_strand_id
1 'polypeptide(L)' 'MSFKEVAEVRPYSTKELAQIYGVCDKTLIKWMKPFTDDIGEKRGRFFTVAQVEIIFNKLGMPYRIKGEI' A
#
# COMPACT_ATOMS: atom_id res chain seq x y z
N MET A 1 -20.15 16.94 4.02
CA MET A 1 -18.68 16.79 4.03
C MET A 1 -18.36 15.31 3.87
N SER A 2 -17.51 14.93 2.92
CA SER A 2 -17.04 13.53 2.80
C SER A 2 -15.75 13.38 3.61
N PHE A 3 -15.73 12.40 4.52
CA PHE A 3 -14.55 12.06 5.30
C PHE A 3 -13.79 10.93 4.59
N LYS A 4 -12.48 11.11 4.38
CA LYS A 4 -11.60 10.06 3.87
C LYS A 4 -11.04 9.28 5.05
N GLU A 5 -11.36 7.99 5.15
CA GLU A 5 -10.66 7.10 6.08
C GLU A 5 -9.29 6.76 5.48
N VAL A 6 -8.22 7.20 6.15
CA VAL A 6 -6.83 6.96 5.74
C VAL A 6 -6.37 5.62 6.32
N ALA A 7 -5.70 4.80 5.51
CA ALA A 7 -5.09 3.58 6.03
C ALA A 7 -3.99 3.91 7.07
N GLU A 8 -3.97 3.17 8.16
CA GLU A 8 -2.91 3.24 9.15
C GLU A 8 -1.55 2.87 8.51
N VAL A 9 -0.48 3.57 8.88
CA VAL A 9 0.87 3.20 8.45
C VAL A 9 1.47 2.23 9.48
N ARG A 10 1.49 0.94 9.14
CA ARG A 10 2.09 -0.13 9.95
C ARG A 10 2.78 -1.15 9.04
N PRO A 11 3.57 -2.10 9.57
CA PRO A 11 4.09 -3.17 8.75
C PRO A 11 2.97 -3.97 8.08
N TYR A 12 3.12 -4.20 6.79
CA TYR A 12 2.16 -4.96 5.99
C TYR A 12 2.87 -6.04 5.19
N SER A 13 2.21 -7.18 5.04
CA SER A 13 2.57 -8.16 4.03
C SER A 13 2.11 -7.69 2.64
N THR A 14 2.65 -8.30 1.59
CA THR A 14 2.21 -8.03 0.21
C THR A 14 0.71 -8.27 0.03
N LYS A 15 0.16 -9.30 0.69
CA LYS A 15 -1.27 -9.63 0.63
C LYS A 15 -2.13 -8.58 1.32
N GLU A 16 -1.71 -8.09 2.49
CA GLU A 16 -2.43 -7.02 3.19
C GLU A 16 -2.41 -5.71 2.38
N LEU A 17 -1.25 -5.32 1.83
CA LEU A 17 -1.18 -4.15 0.95
C LEU A 17 -2.11 -4.32 -0.26
N ALA A 18 -2.12 -5.50 -0.88
CA ALA A 18 -2.96 -5.73 -2.06
C ALA A 18 -4.45 -5.59 -1.71
N GLN A 19 -4.87 -6.10 -0.54
CA GLN A 19 -6.22 -5.92 -0.01
C GLN A 19 -6.57 -4.45 0.26
N ILE A 20 -5.62 -3.67 0.79
CA ILE A 20 -5.81 -2.22 1.03
C ILE A 20 -6.06 -1.49 -0.29
N TYR A 21 -5.31 -1.83 -1.34
CA TYR A 21 -5.49 -1.27 -2.68
C TYR A 21 -6.62 -1.92 -3.49
N GLY A 22 -7.30 -2.93 -2.96
CA GLY A 22 -8.39 -3.63 -3.65
C GLY A 22 -7.94 -4.44 -4.88
N VAL A 23 -6.68 -4.89 -4.93
CA VAL A 23 -6.10 -5.65 -6.04
C VAL A 23 -5.53 -6.99 -5.57
N CYS A 24 -5.13 -7.86 -6.51
CA CYS A 24 -4.40 -9.08 -6.17
C CYS A 24 -2.89 -8.83 -6.05
N ASP A 25 -2.19 -9.72 -5.34
CA ASP A 25 -0.75 -9.61 -5.07
C ASP A 25 0.09 -9.43 -6.34
N LYS A 26 -0.26 -10.12 -7.43
CA LYS A 26 0.43 -10.03 -8.72
C LYS A 26 0.34 -8.62 -9.32
N THR A 27 -0.81 -7.97 -9.20
CA THR A 27 -1.01 -6.60 -9.67
C THR A 27 -0.21 -5.63 -8.81
N LEU A 28 -0.28 -5.77 -7.48
CA LEU A 28 0.49 -4.91 -6.58
C LEU A 28 2.00 -5.00 -6.84
N ILE A 29 2.53 -6.22 -7.02
CA ILE A 29 3.97 -6.41 -7.32
C ILE A 29 4.35 -5.72 -8.62
N LYS A 30 3.50 -5.77 -9.67
CA LYS A 30 3.76 -5.05 -10.93
C LYS A 30 3.77 -3.54 -10.73
N TRP A 31 2.89 -3.00 -9.88
CA TRP A 31 2.85 -1.57 -9.57
C TRP A 31 4.06 -1.10 -8.75
N MET A 32 4.57 -1.94 -7.85
CA MET A 32 5.78 -1.64 -7.07
C MET A 32 7.07 -1.78 -7.89
N LYS A 33 7.05 -2.55 -8.99
CA LYS A 33 8.25 -2.86 -9.81
C LYS A 33 9.05 -1.63 -10.26
N PRO A 34 8.45 -0.52 -10.73
CA PRO A 34 9.20 0.68 -11.12
C PRO A 34 9.87 1.41 -9.95
N PHE A 35 9.51 1.08 -8.70
CA PHE A 35 9.94 1.77 -7.49
C PHE A 35 10.72 0.84 -6.54
N THR A 36 11.16 -0.33 -7.02
CA THR A 36 11.85 -1.32 -6.17
C THR A 36 13.12 -0.76 -5.55
N ASP A 37 13.83 0.12 -6.25
CA ASP A 37 15.07 0.71 -5.76
C ASP A 37 14.81 1.71 -4.61
N ASP A 38 13.70 2.46 -4.69
CA ASP A 38 13.26 3.36 -3.63
C ASP A 38 12.72 2.58 -2.41
N ILE A 39 11.91 1.54 -2.65
CA ILE A 39 11.32 0.70 -1.59
C ILE A 39 12.41 -0.15 -0.90
N GLY A 40 13.46 -0.49 -1.63
CA GLY A 40 14.53 -1.37 -1.17
C GLY A 40 14.11 -2.83 -1.07
N GLU A 41 15.05 -3.65 -0.59
CA GLU A 41 14.87 -5.10 -0.47
C GLU A 41 13.84 -5.46 0.60
N LYS A 42 12.88 -6.33 0.25
CA LYS A 42 11.95 -6.91 1.22
C LYS A 42 12.64 -8.02 2.01
N ARG A 43 12.90 -7.79 3.30
CA ARG A 43 13.50 -8.79 4.20
C ARG A 43 12.41 -9.49 5.03
N GLY A 44 12.04 -10.69 4.60
CA GLY A 44 11.02 -11.51 5.26
C GLY A 44 9.61 -11.32 4.70
N ARG A 45 8.59 -11.58 5.55
CA ARG A 45 7.18 -11.63 5.10
C ARG A 45 6.53 -10.25 4.98
N PHE A 46 7.00 -9.28 5.75
CA PHE A 46 6.43 -7.94 5.88
C PHE A 46 7.35 -6.88 5.27
N PHE A 47 6.76 -5.80 4.79
CA PHE A 47 7.44 -4.54 4.55
C PHE A 47 7.56 -3.79 5.87
N THR A 48 8.69 -3.12 6.09
CA THR A 48 8.86 -2.24 7.25
C THR A 48 7.95 -1.01 7.14
N VAL A 49 7.76 -0.28 8.24
CA VAL A 49 6.98 0.97 8.25
C VAL A 49 7.50 1.95 7.19
N ALA A 50 8.82 2.15 7.11
CA ALA A 50 9.43 3.03 6.12
C ALA A 50 9.17 2.58 4.68
N GLN A 51 9.19 1.27 4.41
CA GLN A 51 8.86 0.74 3.08
C GLN A 51 7.39 0.98 2.73
N VAL A 52 6.49 0.81 3.70
CA VAL A 52 5.05 1.08 3.52
C VAL A 52 4.80 2.55 3.23
N GLU A 53 5.46 3.47 3.93
CA GLU A 53 5.36 4.91 3.65
C GLU A 53 5.79 5.24 2.22
N ILE A 54 6.91 4.68 1.76
CA ILE A 54 7.38 4.85 0.38
C ILE A 54 6.36 4.30 -0.60
N ILE A 55 5.81 3.10 -0.35
CA ILE A 55 4.78 2.50 -1.21
C ILE A 55 3.54 3.39 -1.28
N PHE A 56 3.04 3.90 -0.15
CA PHE A 56 1.88 4.78 -0.11
C PHE A 56 2.15 6.12 -0.80
N ASN A 57 3.35 6.67 -0.66
CA ASN A 57 3.74 7.90 -1.36
C ASN A 57 3.86 7.71 -2.87
N LYS A 58 4.37 6.55 -3.33
CA LYS A 58 4.58 6.26 -4.77
C LYS A 58 3.32 5.80 -5.49
N LEU A 59 2.48 4.99 -4.84
CA LEU A 59 1.26 4.42 -5.43
C LEU A 59 0.00 5.26 -5.12
N GLY A 60 0.09 6.20 -4.18
CA GLY A 60 -1.01 7.02 -3.71
C GLY A 60 -1.61 6.49 -2.41
N MET A 61 -1.95 7.41 -1.49
CA MET A 61 -2.54 7.04 -0.20
C MET A 61 -3.87 6.30 -0.41
N PRO A 62 -4.03 5.08 0.10
CA PRO A 62 -5.29 4.37 -0.01
C PRO A 62 -6.30 5.01 0.95
N TYR A 63 -7.32 5.66 0.38
CA TYR A 63 -8.44 6.20 1.13
C TYR A 63 -9.74 5.53 0.69
N ARG A 64 -10.59 5.19 1.67
CA ARG A 64 -11.98 4.85 1.37
C ARG A 64 -12.80 6.13 1.31
N ILE A 65 -13.48 6.34 0.19
CA ILE A 65 -14.51 7.35 0.08
C ILE A 65 -15.78 6.72 0.67
N LYS A 66 -16.12 7.07 1.92
CA LYS A 66 -17.47 6.80 2.43
C LYS A 66 -18.41 7.82 1.79
N GLY A 67 -19.32 7.32 0.94
CA GLY A 67 -20.41 8.06 0.32
C GLY A 67 -21.66 7.19 0.33
N GLU A 68 -22.78 7.79 0.71
CA GLU A 68 -24.11 7.18 0.87
C GLU A 68 -24.60 6.53 -0.44
N ILE A 69 -25.16 5.31 -0.33
CA ILE A 69 -26.12 4.73 -1.28
C ILE A 69 -27.42 4.55 -0.51
#